data_AF-A0A372ZR71-F1
#
_entry.id   AF-A0A372ZR71-F1
#
_cell.length_a   1.000
_cell.length_b   1.000
_cell.length_c   1.000
_cell.angle_alpha   90.00
_cell.angle_beta   90.00
_cell.angle_gamma   90.00
#
_symmetry.space_group_name_H-M   'P 1'
#
loop_
_entity.id
_entity.type
_entity.pdbx_description
1 polymer ?
#
loop_
_entity_poly.entity_id
_entity_poly.type
_entity_poly.pdbx_seq_one_letter_code
_entity_poly.pdbx_strand_id
1 'polypeptide(L)'
;MSAGHAHPVTLTTTDGGRLEFDCAPGRSVLEAAAEAGAALPASCRRGTCGSCHASVTDGPYDLGPHSDQALPPDGRERGEVLLCRTFPRGPLTAALPYEQARVLHGAVPVRAATVTAVDPVTPDTVRLELRLDDPDCQFDPGQFMKLQTPGSEVKRAYSPANTGNWEGRLEFYVRLREGGHFSSYLADRARPDDRLTVHGPQGAFGLHETGLRPRWFLAGGTGLAPLLAMARRMAEWQDPQPARLFLGVNEPRDVFGLDELAAVAAELPGFRYEVCVRWPSPDWSGPTGTPADLLAAALPELGGAAPDLYVCGPPPLVDAVLRTAASAGVPAEQVHRERFLAT
;
A
#
# COMPACT_ATOMS: atom_id res chain seq x y z
N MET A 1 -17.11 1.59 -39.38
CA MET A 1 -16.52 1.51 -38.02
C MET A 1 -17.70 1.51 -37.06
N SER A 2 -18.13 0.34 -36.59
CA SER A 2 -19.29 0.23 -35.69
C SER A 2 -18.94 0.89 -34.37
N ALA A 3 -19.75 1.85 -33.92
CA ALA A 3 -19.67 2.37 -32.57
C ALA A 3 -19.91 1.19 -31.61
N GLY A 4 -18.86 0.73 -30.93
CA GLY A 4 -19.01 -0.35 -29.97
C GLY A 4 -20.01 0.09 -28.89
N HIS A 5 -20.95 -0.80 -28.56
CA HIS A 5 -21.89 -0.53 -27.47
C HIS A 5 -21.14 -0.68 -26.15
N ALA A 6 -21.52 0.13 -25.16
CA ALA A 6 -21.01 -0.06 -23.81
C ALA A 6 -21.46 -1.43 -23.27
N HIS A 7 -20.64 -2.02 -22.42
CA HIS A 7 -20.86 -3.34 -21.87
C HIS A 7 -21.19 -3.24 -20.37
N PRO A 8 -22.26 -3.90 -19.90
CA PRO A 8 -22.60 -3.86 -18.48
C PRO A 8 -21.55 -4.64 -17.68
N VAL A 9 -21.10 -4.05 -16.58
CA VAL A 9 -20.14 -4.63 -15.65
C VAL A 9 -20.78 -4.71 -14.27
N THR A 10 -20.69 -5.88 -13.64
CA THR A 10 -21.09 -6.13 -12.24
C THR A 10 -19.87 -6.52 -11.43
N LEU A 11 -19.55 -5.75 -10.39
CA LEU A 11 -18.51 -6.09 -9.42
C LEU A 11 -19.14 -6.46 -8.09
N THR A 12 -18.70 -7.56 -7.48
CA THR A 12 -19.22 -8.03 -6.18
C THR A 12 -18.11 -8.02 -5.13
N THR A 13 -18.34 -7.35 -4.00
CA THR A 13 -17.41 -7.30 -2.86
C THR A 13 -17.57 -8.53 -1.94
N THR A 14 -16.62 -8.76 -1.04
CA THR A 14 -16.60 -9.96 -0.17
C THR A 14 -17.77 -10.03 0.81
N ASP A 15 -18.34 -8.88 1.18
CA ASP A 15 -19.55 -8.71 2.01
C ASP A 15 -20.86 -8.75 1.20
N GLY A 16 -20.80 -9.11 -0.09
CA GLY A 16 -21.97 -9.26 -0.97
C GLY A 16 -22.48 -7.95 -1.59
N GLY A 17 -21.77 -6.85 -1.35
CA GLY A 17 -22.04 -5.59 -2.03
C GLY A 17 -21.87 -5.65 -3.53
N ARG A 18 -22.66 -4.86 -4.27
CA ARG A 18 -22.66 -4.85 -5.74
C ARG A 18 -22.44 -3.45 -6.29
N LEU A 19 -21.60 -3.36 -7.32
CA LEU A 19 -21.44 -2.18 -8.15
C LEU A 19 -21.82 -2.55 -9.58
N GLU A 20 -22.67 -1.73 -10.18
CA GLU A 20 -23.16 -1.94 -11.54
C GLU A 20 -22.96 -0.66 -12.34
N PHE A 21 -22.30 -0.79 -13.50
CA PHE A 21 -22.01 0.34 -14.39
C PHE A 21 -21.76 -0.15 -15.82
N ASP A 22 -21.84 0.77 -16.78
CA ASP A 22 -21.52 0.51 -18.18
C ASP A 22 -20.07 0.86 -18.49
N CYS A 23 -19.37 -0.03 -19.18
CA CYS A 23 -18.00 0.17 -19.64
C CYS A 23 -17.98 0.44 -21.15
N ALA A 24 -17.60 1.66 -21.53
CA ALA A 24 -17.44 2.02 -22.94
C ALA A 24 -16.29 1.24 -23.61
N PRO A 25 -16.36 0.97 -24.93
CA PRO A 25 -15.27 0.31 -25.65
C PRO A 25 -13.95 1.06 -25.50
N GLY A 26 -12.86 0.31 -25.27
CA GLY A 26 -11.52 0.88 -25.10
C GLY A 26 -11.26 1.50 -23.71
N ARG A 27 -12.24 1.51 -22.82
CA ARG A 27 -12.04 1.83 -21.39
C ARG A 27 -11.74 0.58 -20.60
N SER A 28 -10.86 0.73 -19.61
CA SER A 28 -10.65 -0.32 -18.62
C SER A 28 -11.80 -0.34 -17.61
N VAL A 29 -12.07 -1.50 -17.00
CA VAL A 29 -13.07 -1.63 -15.93
C VAL A 29 -12.81 -0.62 -14.79
N LEU A 30 -11.55 -0.38 -14.45
CA LEU A 30 -11.19 0.60 -13.41
C LEU A 30 -11.57 2.04 -13.79
N GLU A 31 -11.39 2.43 -15.05
CA GLU A 31 -11.76 3.76 -15.52
C GLU A 31 -13.27 3.93 -15.56
N ALA A 32 -13.99 2.94 -16.10
CA ALA A 32 -15.45 2.96 -16.15
C ALA A 32 -16.09 3.02 -14.76
N ALA A 33 -15.56 2.27 -13.78
CA ALA A 33 -16.00 2.38 -12.40
C ALA A 33 -15.83 3.81 -11.84
N ALA A 34 -14.67 4.43 -12.09
CA ALA A 34 -14.41 5.79 -11.64
C ALA A 34 -15.31 6.83 -12.33
N GLU A 35 -15.59 6.67 -13.63
CA GLU A 35 -16.54 7.50 -14.38
C GLU A 35 -17.98 7.35 -13.86
N ALA A 36 -18.33 6.15 -13.36
CA ALA A 36 -19.60 5.87 -12.68
C ALA A 36 -19.62 6.32 -11.20
N GLY A 37 -18.58 7.03 -10.73
CA GLY A 37 -18.51 7.54 -9.37
C GLY A 37 -18.09 6.51 -8.32
N ALA A 38 -17.45 5.41 -8.72
CA ALA A 38 -16.87 4.41 -7.83
C ALA A 38 -15.34 4.33 -8.02
N ALA A 39 -14.60 4.96 -7.11
CA ALA A 39 -13.15 4.87 -7.08
C ALA A 39 -12.72 3.57 -6.38
N LEU A 40 -12.34 2.57 -7.20
CA LEU A 40 -11.81 1.30 -6.72
C LEU A 40 -10.32 1.40 -6.32
N PRO A 41 -9.87 0.59 -5.35
CA PRO A 41 -8.46 0.45 -4.99
C PRO A 41 -7.53 0.24 -6.19
N ALA A 42 -6.64 1.21 -6.44
CA ALA A 42 -5.64 1.15 -7.50
C ALA A 42 -4.50 2.15 -7.26
N SER A 43 -3.25 1.70 -7.41
CA SER A 43 -2.06 2.56 -7.23
C SER A 43 -1.47 3.02 -8.57
N CYS A 44 -0.89 2.11 -9.37
CA CYS A 44 -0.13 2.47 -10.57
C CYS A 44 -0.98 2.75 -11.82
N ARG A 45 -2.18 2.16 -11.92
CA ARG A 45 -3.06 2.16 -13.11
C ARG A 45 -2.39 1.71 -14.44
N ARG A 46 -1.28 0.98 -14.37
CA ARG A 46 -0.46 0.57 -15.52
C ARG A 46 -0.14 -0.93 -15.54
N GLY A 47 -0.80 -1.73 -14.70
CA GLY A 47 -0.61 -3.18 -14.66
C GLY A 47 0.69 -3.65 -14.00
N THR A 48 1.28 -2.86 -13.10
CA THR A 48 2.58 -3.18 -12.47
C THR A 48 2.54 -3.33 -10.95
N CYS A 49 1.58 -2.73 -10.25
CA CYS A 49 1.51 -2.82 -8.78
C CYS A 49 0.68 -4.00 -8.26
N GLY A 50 -0.38 -4.41 -8.96
CA GLY A 50 -1.31 -5.46 -8.54
C GLY A 50 -2.48 -5.00 -7.66
N SER A 51 -2.52 -3.73 -7.22
CA SER A 51 -3.53 -3.24 -6.26
C SER A 51 -5.00 -3.28 -6.75
N CYS A 52 -5.23 -3.29 -8.07
CA CYS A 52 -6.56 -3.39 -8.68
C CYS A 52 -6.92 -4.84 -9.04
N HIS A 53 -6.44 -5.80 -8.25
CA HIS A 53 -6.71 -7.21 -8.46
C HIS A 53 -8.19 -7.54 -8.24
N ALA A 54 -8.71 -8.44 -9.07
CA ALA A 54 -10.06 -8.98 -9.01
C ALA A 54 -10.10 -10.36 -9.68
N SER A 55 -11.20 -11.09 -9.53
CA SER A 55 -11.42 -12.37 -10.21
C SER A 55 -12.65 -12.28 -11.10
N VAL A 56 -12.51 -12.42 -12.42
CA VAL A 56 -13.66 -12.49 -13.34
C VAL A 56 -14.35 -13.83 -13.15
N THR A 57 -15.64 -13.79 -12.83
CA THR A 57 -16.47 -14.97 -12.62
C THR A 57 -17.31 -15.32 -13.85
N ASP A 58 -17.65 -14.34 -14.68
CA ASP A 58 -18.39 -14.54 -15.93
C ASP A 58 -18.12 -13.41 -16.94
N GLY A 59 -18.23 -13.74 -18.24
CA GLY A 59 -18.19 -12.76 -19.32
C GLY A 59 -16.84 -12.62 -20.06
N PRO A 60 -16.87 -12.17 -21.33
CA PRO A 60 -15.66 -12.07 -22.16
C PRO A 60 -14.91 -10.73 -21.96
N TYR A 61 -13.58 -10.79 -21.94
CA TYR A 61 -12.71 -9.62 -21.82
C TYR A 61 -11.38 -9.79 -22.55
N ASP A 62 -10.77 -8.66 -22.91
CA ASP A 62 -9.37 -8.57 -23.30
C ASP A 62 -8.55 -8.08 -22.10
N LEU A 63 -7.42 -8.73 -21.82
CA LEU A 63 -6.48 -8.32 -20.79
C LEU A 63 -5.27 -7.65 -21.42
N GLY A 64 -5.10 -6.35 -21.18
CA GLY A 64 -4.00 -5.56 -21.73
C GLY A 64 -2.63 -5.92 -21.14
N PRO A 65 -1.54 -5.41 -21.73
CA PRO A 65 -0.18 -5.63 -21.23
C PRO A 65 -0.01 -5.29 -19.75
N HIS A 66 0.68 -6.15 -19.02
CA HIS A 66 0.96 -6.02 -17.60
C HIS A 66 2.21 -6.82 -17.22
N SER A 67 2.71 -6.60 -16.01
CA SER A 67 3.84 -7.37 -15.50
C SER A 67 3.36 -8.71 -14.93
N ASP A 68 4.08 -9.79 -15.24
CA ASP A 68 3.86 -11.10 -14.61
C ASP A 68 4.07 -11.05 -13.08
N GLN A 69 4.79 -10.03 -12.57
CA GLN A 69 4.88 -9.80 -11.12
C GLN A 69 3.56 -9.28 -10.53
N ALA A 70 2.80 -8.48 -11.29
CA ALA A 70 1.54 -7.89 -10.86
C ALA A 70 0.38 -8.89 -10.95
N LEU A 71 0.39 -9.72 -11.98
CA LEU A 71 -0.56 -10.81 -12.20
C LEU A 71 0.19 -12.01 -12.80
N PRO A 72 0.54 -13.00 -11.97
CA PRO A 72 1.23 -14.22 -12.41
C PRO A 72 0.45 -14.97 -13.50
N PRO A 73 1.14 -15.69 -14.42
CA PRO A 73 0.49 -16.42 -15.50
C PRO A 73 -0.56 -17.43 -15.03
N ASP A 74 -0.31 -18.13 -13.93
CA ASP A 74 -1.22 -19.11 -13.30
C ASP A 74 -2.47 -18.44 -12.70
N GLY A 75 -2.37 -17.18 -12.27
CA GLY A 75 -3.52 -16.40 -11.83
C GLY A 75 -4.53 -16.17 -12.96
N ARG A 76 -4.05 -15.95 -14.19
CA ARG A 76 -4.91 -15.75 -15.37
C ARG A 76 -5.75 -17.00 -15.65
N GLU A 77 -5.19 -18.19 -15.46
CA GLU A 77 -5.89 -19.46 -15.62
C GLU A 77 -7.03 -19.64 -14.60
N ARG A 78 -6.93 -18.99 -13.42
CA ARG A 78 -7.96 -18.95 -12.38
C ARG A 78 -8.95 -17.78 -12.53
N GLY A 79 -8.89 -17.04 -13.65
CA GLY A 79 -9.75 -15.88 -13.89
C GLY A 79 -9.32 -14.62 -13.13
N GLU A 80 -8.13 -14.58 -12.52
CA GLU A 80 -7.60 -13.37 -11.89
C GLU A 80 -7.22 -12.32 -12.93
N VAL A 81 -7.53 -11.06 -12.65
CA VAL A 81 -7.30 -9.92 -13.56
C VAL A 81 -6.80 -8.69 -12.80
N LEU A 82 -6.32 -7.71 -13.56
CA LEU A 82 -6.05 -6.35 -13.06
C LEU A 82 -7.05 -5.40 -13.70
N LEU A 83 -7.99 -4.83 -12.93
CA LEU A 83 -9.09 -4.02 -13.47
C LEU A 83 -8.62 -2.81 -14.30
N CYS A 84 -7.42 -2.26 -14.03
CA CYS A 84 -6.82 -1.19 -14.84
C CYS A 84 -6.38 -1.63 -16.25
N ARG A 85 -6.31 -2.94 -16.49
CA ARG A 85 -5.92 -3.57 -17.76
C ARG A 85 -7.00 -4.51 -18.28
N THR A 86 -8.17 -4.59 -17.66
CA THR A 86 -9.29 -5.43 -18.12
C THR A 86 -10.22 -4.60 -19.00
N PHE A 87 -10.48 -5.05 -20.22
CA PHE A 87 -11.35 -4.38 -21.20
C PHE A 87 -12.49 -5.33 -21.61
N PRO A 88 -13.74 -5.09 -21.17
CA PRO A 88 -14.86 -5.97 -21.48
C PRO A 88 -15.13 -6.06 -22.99
N ARG A 89 -15.56 -7.25 -23.45
CA ARG A 89 -16.01 -7.53 -24.84
C ARG A 89 -17.50 -7.89 -24.91
N GLY A 90 -18.16 -7.85 -23.77
CA GLY A 90 -19.56 -8.19 -23.51
C GLY A 90 -19.86 -7.96 -22.03
N PRO A 91 -21.07 -8.33 -21.56
CA PRO A 91 -21.39 -8.31 -20.13
C PRO A 91 -20.32 -9.03 -19.31
N LEU A 92 -19.88 -8.42 -18.20
CA LEU A 92 -18.78 -8.94 -17.37
C LEU A 92 -19.17 -8.92 -15.89
N THR A 93 -18.91 -10.02 -15.19
CA THR A 93 -19.04 -10.11 -13.73
C THR A 93 -17.70 -10.44 -13.10
N ALA A 94 -17.30 -9.72 -12.05
CA ALA A 94 -16.07 -10.00 -11.31
C ALA A 94 -16.25 -9.85 -9.79
N ALA A 95 -15.51 -10.64 -9.03
CA ALA A 95 -15.39 -10.55 -7.58
C ALA A 95 -14.20 -9.67 -7.17
N LEU A 96 -14.44 -8.78 -6.21
CA LEU A 96 -13.43 -7.92 -5.59
C LEU A 96 -12.96 -8.58 -4.28
N PRO A 97 -11.65 -8.56 -3.98
CA PRO A 97 -11.09 -9.21 -2.79
C PRO A 97 -11.22 -8.34 -1.52
N TYR A 98 -12.22 -7.47 -1.45
CA TYR A 98 -12.45 -6.53 -0.35
C TYR A 98 -13.93 -6.18 -0.21
N GLU A 99 -14.28 -5.63 0.95
CA GLU A 99 -15.64 -5.19 1.33
C GLU A 99 -16.03 -3.84 0.70
N GLN A 100 -17.33 -3.51 0.74
CA GLN A 100 -17.83 -2.24 0.20
C GLN A 100 -17.17 -1.01 0.82
N ALA A 101 -16.78 -1.07 2.10
CA ALA A 101 -16.11 0.03 2.79
C ALA A 101 -14.78 0.45 2.12
N ARG A 102 -14.20 -0.39 1.26
CA ARG A 102 -12.98 -0.11 0.50
C ARG A 102 -13.26 0.56 -0.85
N VAL A 103 -14.52 0.67 -1.26
CA VAL A 103 -14.95 1.40 -2.46
C VAL A 103 -15.29 2.83 -2.06
N LEU A 104 -14.61 3.79 -2.68
CA LEU A 104 -14.94 5.20 -2.49
C LEU A 104 -16.02 5.61 -3.48
N HIS A 105 -17.22 5.89 -2.98
CA HIS A 105 -18.30 6.47 -3.78
C HIS A 105 -18.15 7.99 -3.84
N GLY A 106 -18.21 8.56 -5.04
CA GLY A 106 -17.96 9.96 -5.31
C GLY A 106 -16.51 10.26 -5.74
N ALA A 107 -16.19 11.55 -5.88
CA ALA A 107 -14.85 11.97 -6.24
C ALA A 107 -13.87 11.75 -5.09
N VAL A 108 -12.62 11.40 -5.43
CA VAL A 108 -11.53 11.38 -4.44
C VAL A 108 -11.44 12.75 -3.77
N PRO A 109 -11.56 12.85 -2.43
CA PRO A 109 -11.52 14.13 -1.75
C PRO A 109 -10.20 14.86 -2.01
N VAL A 110 -10.29 16.17 -2.22
CA VAL A 110 -9.15 17.06 -2.45
C VAL A 110 -9.10 18.06 -1.32
N ARG A 111 -8.00 18.07 -0.57
CA ARG A 111 -7.80 18.94 0.59
C ARG A 111 -6.55 19.77 0.39
N ALA A 112 -6.61 21.02 0.81
CA ALA A 112 -5.41 21.83 0.96
C ALA A 112 -4.75 21.50 2.30
N ALA A 113 -3.41 21.54 2.32
CA ALA A 113 -2.62 21.22 3.49
C ALA A 113 -1.44 22.18 3.63
N THR A 114 -1.02 22.38 4.86
CA THR A 114 0.15 23.18 5.21
C THR A 114 1.26 22.25 5.69
N VAL A 115 2.47 22.44 5.17
CA VAL A 115 3.68 21.77 5.67
C VAL A 115 3.96 22.28 7.08
N THR A 116 4.08 21.37 8.03
CA THR A 116 4.36 21.67 9.43
C THR A 116 5.78 21.28 9.83
N ALA A 117 6.34 20.23 9.23
CA ALA A 117 7.72 19.82 9.43
C ALA A 117 8.30 19.16 8.17
N VAL A 118 9.61 19.33 7.97
CA VAL A 118 10.40 18.69 6.91
C VAL A 118 11.75 18.31 7.51
N ASP A 119 11.86 17.06 7.97
CA ASP A 119 13.03 16.60 8.71
C ASP A 119 13.79 15.53 7.91
N PRO A 120 15.04 15.77 7.50
CA PRO A 120 15.88 14.69 6.98
C PRO A 120 16.14 13.66 8.08
N VAL A 121 15.69 12.42 7.87
CA VAL A 121 15.86 11.31 8.84
C VAL A 121 16.96 10.34 8.44
N THR A 122 17.28 10.28 7.14
CA THR A 122 18.46 9.61 6.60
C THR A 122 19.02 10.46 5.44
N PRO A 123 20.17 10.12 4.84
CA PRO A 123 20.70 10.85 3.69
C PRO A 123 19.73 10.93 2.49
N ASP A 124 18.83 9.95 2.34
CA ASP A 124 17.90 9.87 1.21
C ASP A 124 16.43 9.76 1.64
N THR A 125 16.09 9.99 2.90
CA THR A 125 14.71 9.91 3.41
C THR A 125 14.36 11.13 4.26
N VAL A 126 13.21 11.72 3.96
CA VAL A 126 12.67 12.89 4.65
C VAL A 126 11.36 12.51 5.33
N ARG A 127 11.22 12.87 6.61
CA ARG A 127 9.93 12.89 7.31
C ARG A 127 9.23 14.19 6.97
N LEU A 128 8.04 14.08 6.39
CA LEU A 128 7.19 15.21 6.03
C LEU A 128 5.93 15.16 6.88
N GLU A 129 5.65 16.24 7.61
CA GLU A 129 4.39 16.39 8.34
C GLU A 129 3.54 17.49 7.72
N LEU A 130 2.28 17.17 7.48
CA LEU A 130 1.26 18.08 6.95
C LEU A 130 0.13 18.23 7.96
N ARG A 131 -0.48 19.42 7.97
CA ARG A 131 -1.77 19.67 8.60
C ARG A 131 -2.79 20.04 7.54
N LEU A 132 -3.86 19.27 7.44
CA LEU A 132 -4.98 19.56 6.56
C LEU A 132 -5.75 20.79 7.04
N ASP A 133 -6.23 21.61 6.11
CA ASP A 133 -7.10 22.74 6.45
C ASP A 133 -8.49 22.27 6.89
N ASP A 134 -8.99 21.25 6.19
CA ASP A 134 -10.18 20.49 6.59
C ASP A 134 -9.71 19.21 7.29
N PRO A 135 -9.82 19.11 8.62
CA PRO A 135 -9.33 17.96 9.37
C PRO A 135 -10.19 16.71 9.19
N ASP A 136 -11.38 16.80 8.55
CA ASP A 136 -12.22 15.64 8.29
C ASP A 136 -11.61 14.76 7.18
N CYS A 137 -10.69 13.91 7.60
CA CYS A 137 -9.98 12.96 6.75
C CYS A 137 -9.82 11.63 7.49
N GLN A 138 -10.90 10.87 7.55
CA GLN A 138 -10.86 9.47 7.97
C GLN A 138 -10.10 8.65 6.92
N PHE A 139 -9.12 7.84 7.36
CA PHE A 139 -8.40 6.91 6.51
C PHE A 139 -7.97 5.69 7.31
N ASP A 140 -7.86 4.55 6.63
CA ASP A 140 -7.36 3.33 7.23
C ASP A 140 -5.84 3.23 7.13
N PRO A 141 -5.14 2.79 8.19
CA PRO A 141 -3.71 2.53 8.14
C PRO A 141 -3.35 1.55 7.03
N GLY A 142 -2.41 1.97 6.19
CA GLY A 142 -2.03 1.24 4.97
C GLY A 142 -2.51 1.90 3.67
N GLN A 143 -3.52 2.77 3.73
CA GLN A 143 -3.92 3.59 2.59
C GLN A 143 -2.83 4.61 2.22
N PHE A 144 -3.00 5.25 1.07
CA PHE A 144 -2.10 6.30 0.59
C PHE A 144 -2.85 7.57 0.20
N MET A 145 -2.10 8.67 0.20
CA MET A 145 -2.51 9.98 -0.30
C MET A 145 -1.69 10.32 -1.55
N LYS A 146 -2.28 11.02 -2.52
CA LYS A 146 -1.48 11.64 -3.59
C LYS A 146 -1.18 13.08 -3.21
N LEU A 147 0.10 13.41 -3.10
CA LEU A 147 0.57 14.75 -2.82
C LEU A 147 0.91 15.48 -4.13
N GLN A 148 0.53 16.75 -4.18
CA GLN A 148 0.76 17.65 -5.31
C GLN A 148 1.40 18.94 -4.78
N THR A 149 2.54 19.31 -5.38
CA THR A 149 3.28 20.54 -5.05
C THR A 149 2.66 21.75 -5.77
N PRO A 150 2.78 22.97 -5.23
CA PRO A 150 2.35 24.20 -5.91
C PRO A 150 2.92 24.32 -7.32
N GLY A 151 2.09 24.78 -8.26
CA GLY A 151 2.50 25.03 -9.65
C GLY A 151 2.84 23.78 -10.45
N SER A 152 2.52 22.58 -9.95
CA SER A 152 2.73 21.32 -10.68
C SER A 152 1.43 20.53 -10.76
N GLU A 153 1.20 19.90 -11.92
CA GLU A 153 0.13 18.91 -12.12
C GLU A 153 0.57 17.49 -11.68
N VAL A 154 1.85 17.33 -11.33
CA VAL A 154 2.43 16.04 -10.98
C VAL A 154 1.96 15.62 -9.58
N LYS A 155 1.34 14.46 -9.52
CA LYS A 155 0.88 13.81 -8.28
C LYS A 155 1.76 12.60 -7.97
N ARG A 156 2.11 12.41 -6.70
CA ARG A 156 2.86 11.23 -6.22
C ARG A 156 2.19 10.62 -5.01
N ALA A 157 2.10 9.29 -4.99
CA ALA A 157 1.47 8.55 -3.91
C ALA A 157 2.45 8.34 -2.75
N TYR A 158 2.00 8.64 -1.53
CA TYR A 158 2.73 8.41 -0.28
C TYR A 158 1.75 7.90 0.77
N SER A 159 2.14 6.84 1.49
CA SER A 159 1.33 6.27 2.56
C SER A 159 1.58 7.03 3.87
N PRO A 160 0.53 7.48 4.59
CA PRO A 160 0.68 8.03 5.92
C PRO A 160 1.32 7.01 6.88
N ALA A 161 2.16 7.50 7.79
CA ALA A 161 2.80 6.73 8.85
C ALA A 161 2.03 6.79 10.18
N ASN A 162 1.02 7.66 10.28
CA ASN A 162 0.16 7.83 11.43
C ASN A 162 -1.25 7.27 11.19
N THR A 163 -2.04 7.23 12.25
CA THR A 163 -3.46 6.89 12.25
C THR A 163 -4.34 8.12 11.97
N GLY A 164 -5.59 7.87 11.58
CA GLY A 164 -6.60 8.93 11.47
C GLY A 164 -6.75 9.69 12.79
N ASN A 165 -6.89 11.02 12.70
CA ASN A 165 -6.94 11.90 13.87
C ASN A 165 -7.83 13.12 13.59
N TRP A 166 -8.23 13.79 14.67
CA TRP A 166 -9.12 14.95 14.64
C TRP A 166 -8.40 16.28 14.36
N GLU A 167 -7.07 16.27 14.30
CA GLU A 167 -6.24 17.45 14.03
C GLU A 167 -5.92 17.63 12.54
N GLY A 168 -6.27 16.64 11.69
CA GLY A 168 -5.90 16.63 10.28
C GLY A 168 -4.40 16.44 10.04
N ARG A 169 -3.67 15.85 11.00
CA ARG A 169 -2.23 15.58 10.87
C ARG A 169 -1.99 14.39 9.94
N LEU A 170 -1.05 14.55 9.02
CA LEU A 170 -0.53 13.48 8.16
C LEU A 170 1.00 13.48 8.24
N GLU A 171 1.59 12.32 8.54
CA GLU A 171 3.03 12.09 8.60
C GLU A 171 3.44 11.14 7.50
N PHE A 172 4.52 11.44 6.77
CA PHE A 172 5.02 10.61 5.68
C PHE A 172 6.53 10.42 5.80
N TYR A 173 7.02 9.24 5.38
CA TYR A 173 8.45 9.04 5.11
C TYR A 173 8.65 8.96 3.59
N VAL A 174 9.34 9.95 3.04
CA VAL A 174 9.53 10.11 1.60
C VAL A 174 10.98 9.85 1.24
N ARG A 175 11.22 8.82 0.43
CA ARG A 175 12.54 8.55 -0.13
C ARG A 175 12.81 9.51 -1.28
N LEU A 176 13.92 10.22 -1.20
CA LEU A 176 14.43 11.11 -2.24
C LEU A 176 14.96 10.28 -3.42
N ARG A 177 14.58 10.71 -4.62
CA ARG A 177 15.05 10.16 -5.89
C ARG A 177 15.72 11.26 -6.67
N GLU A 178 16.90 10.95 -7.21
CA GLU A 178 17.61 11.86 -8.11
C GLU A 178 16.73 12.19 -9.33
N GLY A 179 16.61 13.48 -9.64
CA GLY A 179 15.76 13.97 -10.73
C GLY A 179 14.24 13.82 -10.51
N GLY A 180 13.80 13.34 -9.34
CA GLY A 180 12.37 13.20 -9.03
C GLY A 180 11.73 14.54 -8.69
N HIS A 181 10.66 14.93 -9.41
CA HIS A 181 9.97 16.24 -9.21
C HIS A 181 9.64 16.55 -7.75
N PHE A 182 9.00 15.61 -7.05
CA PHE A 182 8.64 15.79 -5.64
C PHE A 182 9.87 15.73 -4.72
N SER A 183 10.85 14.89 -5.04
CA SER A 183 12.10 14.78 -4.28
C SER A 183 12.93 16.05 -4.35
N SER A 184 13.05 16.69 -5.52
CA SER A 184 13.71 18.00 -5.66
C SER A 184 12.96 19.10 -4.90
N TYR A 185 11.62 19.06 -4.90
CA TYR A 185 10.85 19.98 -4.05
C TYR A 185 11.20 19.79 -2.57
N LEU A 186 11.17 18.56 -2.05
CA LEU A 186 11.48 18.27 -0.66
C LEU A 186 12.92 18.62 -0.27
N ALA A 187 13.90 18.26 -1.11
CA ALA A 187 15.31 18.48 -0.82
C ALA A 187 15.68 19.97 -0.81
N ASP A 188 15.20 20.72 -1.81
CA ASP A 188 15.74 22.05 -2.07
C ASP A 188 14.83 23.17 -1.53
N ARG A 189 13.51 22.97 -1.57
CA ARG A 189 12.53 24.07 -1.45
C ARG A 189 11.54 23.94 -0.29
N ALA A 190 11.14 22.73 0.08
CA ALA A 190 10.07 22.52 1.05
C ALA A 190 10.42 23.10 2.42
N ARG A 191 9.57 23.95 2.96
CA ARG A 191 9.70 24.53 4.31
C ARG A 191 8.36 24.49 5.04
N PRO A 192 8.36 24.58 6.38
CA PRO A 192 7.13 24.87 7.11
C PRO A 192 6.39 26.08 6.50
N ASP A 193 5.06 26.05 6.60
CA ASP A 193 4.11 27.01 6.00
C ASP A 193 3.91 26.89 4.48
N ASP A 194 4.69 26.06 3.78
CA ASP A 194 4.40 25.74 2.38
C ASP A 194 3.04 25.06 2.23
N ARG A 195 2.41 25.27 1.07
CA ARG A 195 1.08 24.73 0.75
C ARG A 195 1.22 23.50 -0.15
N LEU A 196 0.52 22.43 0.16
CA LEU A 196 0.38 21.25 -0.70
C LEU A 196 -1.10 20.94 -0.93
N THR A 197 -1.39 20.23 -2.02
CA THR A 197 -2.71 19.65 -2.27
C THR A 197 -2.66 18.14 -2.07
N VAL A 198 -3.58 17.63 -1.25
CA VAL A 198 -3.70 16.22 -0.87
C VAL A 198 -4.93 15.62 -1.52
N HIS A 199 -4.76 14.52 -2.28
CA HIS A 199 -5.86 13.79 -2.91
C HIS A 199 -5.97 12.41 -2.28
N GLY A 200 -7.02 12.15 -1.50
CA GLY A 200 -7.21 10.88 -0.82
C GLY A 200 -8.17 10.91 0.37
N PRO A 201 -8.25 9.82 1.15
CA PRO A 201 -7.42 8.61 1.03
C PRO A 201 -7.74 7.76 -0.21
N GLN A 202 -6.81 6.87 -0.56
CA GLN A 202 -6.94 5.88 -1.64
C GLN A 202 -6.21 4.59 -1.24
N GLY A 203 -6.58 3.46 -1.88
CA GLY A 203 -5.94 2.16 -1.66
C GLY A 203 -6.71 1.26 -0.70
N ALA A 204 -6.36 -0.02 -0.72
CA ALA A 204 -6.98 -1.07 0.11
C ALA A 204 -5.97 -1.91 0.89
N PHE A 205 -4.69 -1.54 0.86
CA PHE A 205 -3.72 -2.15 1.76
C PHE A 205 -4.04 -1.70 3.18
N GLY A 206 -4.21 -2.65 4.09
CA GLY A 206 -4.77 -2.37 5.42
C GLY A 206 -4.84 -3.63 6.26
N LEU A 207 -5.06 -3.47 7.56
CA LEU A 207 -5.31 -4.59 8.46
C LEU A 207 -6.61 -5.31 8.09
N HIS A 208 -6.59 -6.64 8.20
CA HIS A 208 -7.76 -7.49 8.04
C HIS A 208 -8.16 -8.12 9.39
N GLU A 209 -9.47 -8.27 9.61
CA GLU A 209 -10.02 -8.95 10.77
C GLU A 209 -9.98 -10.47 10.56
N THR A 210 -9.06 -11.14 11.24
CA THR A 210 -8.69 -12.53 10.97
C THR A 210 -8.65 -13.40 12.22
N GLY A 211 -9.35 -12.96 13.28
CA GLY A 211 -9.32 -13.59 14.60
C GLY A 211 -8.01 -13.30 15.33
N LEU A 212 -7.43 -14.30 15.99
CA LEU A 212 -6.24 -14.15 16.84
C LEU A 212 -4.93 -14.54 16.13
N ARG A 213 -4.92 -14.62 14.79
CA ARG A 213 -3.71 -14.97 14.05
C ARG A 213 -2.63 -13.90 14.24
N PRO A 214 -1.35 -14.28 14.42
CA PRO A 214 -0.28 -13.28 14.54
C PRO A 214 -0.17 -12.43 13.28
N ARG A 215 0.26 -11.18 13.42
CA ARG A 215 0.41 -10.23 12.30
C ARG A 215 1.86 -9.86 12.12
N TRP A 216 2.44 -10.17 10.96
CA TRP A 216 3.85 -9.92 10.69
C TRP A 216 4.02 -8.88 9.58
N PHE A 217 4.81 -7.86 9.85
CA PHE A 217 5.03 -6.69 9.00
C PHE A 217 6.43 -6.73 8.39
N LEU A 218 6.53 -6.59 7.07
CA LEU A 218 7.79 -6.71 6.33
C LEU A 218 8.01 -5.42 5.52
N ALA A 219 8.83 -4.53 6.07
CA ALA A 219 9.11 -3.21 5.52
C ALA A 219 10.45 -3.17 4.79
N GLY A 220 10.48 -2.56 3.60
CA GLY A 220 11.71 -2.17 2.92
C GLY A 220 11.85 -0.65 2.82
N GLY A 221 12.81 -0.06 3.53
CA GLY A 221 13.00 1.39 3.58
C GLY A 221 11.71 2.13 3.96
N THR A 222 11.27 3.09 3.15
CA THR A 222 10.03 3.85 3.38
C THR A 222 8.74 3.04 3.29
N GLY A 223 8.81 1.77 2.90
CA GLY A 223 7.71 0.82 3.14
C GLY A 223 7.37 0.64 4.62
N LEU A 224 8.21 1.16 5.54
CA LEU A 224 7.90 1.28 6.97
C LEU A 224 6.64 2.10 7.22
N ALA A 225 6.40 3.18 6.48
CA ALA A 225 5.31 4.14 6.76
C ALA A 225 3.93 3.46 6.93
N PRO A 226 3.38 2.73 5.94
CA PRO A 226 2.06 2.12 6.10
C PRO A 226 2.05 1.05 7.21
N LEU A 227 3.15 0.33 7.42
CA LEU A 227 3.20 -0.73 8.43
C LEU A 227 3.32 -0.17 9.86
N LEU A 228 4.02 0.96 10.03
CA LEU A 228 4.06 1.69 11.28
C LEU A 228 2.69 2.26 11.62
N ALA A 229 1.94 2.77 10.63
CA ALA A 229 0.57 3.21 10.84
C ALA A 229 -0.33 2.07 11.34
N MET A 230 -0.20 0.86 10.74
CA MET A 230 -0.93 -0.33 11.19
C MET A 230 -0.55 -0.72 12.63
N ALA A 231 0.75 -0.71 12.96
CA ALA A 231 1.23 -1.06 14.29
C ALA A 231 0.78 -0.04 15.35
N ARG A 232 0.77 1.26 15.03
CA ARG A 232 0.22 2.32 15.88
C ARG A 232 -1.28 2.12 16.13
N ARG A 233 -2.03 1.77 15.10
CA ARG A 233 -3.47 1.47 15.21
C ARG A 233 -3.76 0.24 16.08
N MET A 234 -2.90 -0.78 15.99
CA MET A 234 -2.97 -1.93 16.89
C MET A 234 -2.71 -1.52 18.34
N ALA A 235 -1.73 -0.64 18.58
CA ALA A 235 -1.46 -0.12 19.92
C ALA A 235 -2.63 0.72 20.46
N GLU A 236 -3.19 1.64 19.66
CA GLU A 236 -4.32 2.48 20.07
C GLU A 236 -5.56 1.67 20.47
N TRP A 237 -5.83 0.56 19.79
CA TRP A 237 -7.01 -0.29 20.05
C TRP A 237 -6.71 -1.48 20.95
N GLN A 238 -5.46 -1.64 21.38
CA GLN A 238 -4.99 -2.74 22.21
C GLN A 238 -5.32 -4.11 21.58
N ASP A 239 -5.03 -4.22 20.28
CA ASP A 239 -5.24 -5.42 19.48
C ASP A 239 -4.52 -6.62 20.15
N PRO A 240 -5.22 -7.75 20.41
CA PRO A 240 -4.66 -8.86 21.18
C PRO A 240 -3.68 -9.74 20.38
N GLN A 241 -3.58 -9.55 19.07
CA GLN A 241 -2.73 -10.38 18.20
C GLN A 241 -1.24 -10.08 18.46
N PRO A 242 -0.40 -11.12 18.65
CA PRO A 242 1.04 -10.93 18.63
C PRO A 242 1.50 -10.34 17.29
N ALA A 243 2.42 -9.38 17.35
CA ALA A 243 2.88 -8.67 16.17
C ALA A 243 4.41 -8.62 16.08
N ARG A 244 4.94 -8.85 14.87
CA ARG A 244 6.38 -8.73 14.58
C ARG A 244 6.58 -7.80 13.39
N LEU A 245 7.55 -6.89 13.45
CA LEU A 245 7.94 -6.05 12.32
C LEU A 245 9.40 -6.27 11.95
N PHE A 246 9.65 -6.55 10.68
CA PHE A 246 10.98 -6.68 10.10
C PHE A 246 11.24 -5.48 9.19
N LEU A 247 12.15 -4.58 9.60
CA LEU A 247 12.56 -3.43 8.80
C LEU A 247 13.89 -3.73 8.11
N GLY A 248 13.88 -3.72 6.79
CA GLY A 248 15.05 -3.90 5.95
C GLY A 248 15.52 -2.60 5.33
N VAL A 249 16.78 -2.27 5.52
CA VAL A 249 17.46 -1.15 4.85
C VAL A 249 18.78 -1.61 4.21
N ASN A 250 19.39 -0.75 3.40
CA ASN A 250 20.58 -1.12 2.64
C ASN A 250 21.84 -1.03 3.50
N GLU A 251 22.06 0.11 4.14
CA GLU A 251 23.23 0.38 4.99
C GLU A 251 22.77 0.87 6.38
N PRO A 252 23.63 0.82 7.43
CA PRO A 252 23.24 1.28 8.76
C PRO A 252 22.79 2.75 8.82
N ARG A 253 23.33 3.61 7.93
CA ARG A 253 22.95 5.02 7.81
C ARG A 253 21.53 5.26 7.29
N ASP A 254 20.92 4.21 6.73
CA ASP A 254 19.56 4.26 6.19
C ASP A 254 18.52 3.83 7.25
N VAL A 255 18.94 3.48 8.46
CA VAL A 255 18.03 3.12 9.55
C VAL A 255 17.33 4.37 10.07
N PHE A 256 16.00 4.33 10.13
CA PHE A 256 15.15 5.38 10.71
C PHE A 256 13.91 4.74 11.34
N GLY A 257 13.11 5.54 12.08
CA GLY A 257 11.85 5.08 12.65
C GLY A 257 11.98 4.29 13.95
N LEU A 258 13.18 4.24 14.56
CA LEU A 258 13.46 3.41 15.74
C LEU A 258 12.71 3.90 16.98
N ASP A 259 12.65 5.22 17.19
CA ASP A 259 11.96 5.80 18.34
C ASP A 259 10.45 5.56 18.25
N GLU A 260 9.90 5.66 17.04
CA GLU A 260 8.49 5.39 16.75
C GLU A 260 8.15 3.90 16.94
N LEU A 261 9.02 2.99 16.52
CA LEU A 261 8.87 1.56 16.75
C LEU A 261 8.97 1.22 18.25
N ALA A 262 9.90 1.85 18.97
CA ALA A 262 10.04 1.68 20.42
C ALA A 262 8.80 2.19 21.17
N ALA A 263 8.22 3.32 20.74
CA ALA A 263 6.98 3.84 21.30
C ALA A 263 5.81 2.87 21.10
N VAL A 264 5.67 2.27 19.90
CA VAL A 264 4.65 1.23 19.66
C VAL A 264 4.90 0.01 20.54
N ALA A 265 6.15 -0.44 20.70
CA ALA A 265 6.50 -1.58 21.54
C ALA A 265 6.20 -1.34 23.04
N ALA A 266 6.30 -0.09 23.50
CA ALA A 266 5.94 0.29 24.86
C ALA A 266 4.42 0.24 25.11
N GLU A 267 3.62 0.64 24.13
CA GLU A 267 2.15 0.68 24.21
C GLU A 267 1.46 -0.64 23.86
N LEU A 268 2.13 -1.51 23.07
CA LEU A 268 1.60 -2.79 22.63
C LEU A 268 2.53 -3.94 23.08
N PRO A 269 2.29 -4.57 24.24
CA PRO A 269 3.18 -5.58 24.82
C PRO A 269 3.47 -6.81 23.94
N GLY A 270 2.58 -7.11 23.00
CA GLY A 270 2.72 -8.19 22.02
C GLY A 270 3.53 -7.83 20.77
N PHE A 271 3.97 -6.57 20.63
CA PHE A 271 4.71 -6.08 19.48
C PHE A 271 6.22 -6.24 19.66
N ARG A 272 6.89 -6.76 18.63
CA ARG A 272 8.36 -6.85 18.54
C ARG A 272 8.80 -6.32 17.19
N TYR A 273 9.99 -5.75 17.11
CA TYR A 273 10.57 -5.35 15.83
C TYR A 273 12.05 -5.74 15.75
N GLU A 274 12.51 -6.00 14.54
CA GLU A 274 13.89 -6.31 14.21
C GLU A 274 14.30 -5.51 12.97
N VAL A 275 15.50 -4.94 13.00
CA VAL A 275 16.05 -4.18 11.87
C VAL A 275 17.20 -4.96 11.26
N CYS A 276 17.14 -5.21 9.96
CA CYS A 276 18.23 -5.83 9.22
C CYS A 276 18.83 -4.88 8.17
N VAL A 277 20.13 -5.04 7.97
CA VAL A 277 20.91 -4.26 7.02
C VAL A 277 21.50 -5.21 5.97
N ARG A 278 21.41 -4.85 4.70
CA ARG A 278 21.97 -5.66 3.60
C ARG A 278 23.50 -5.57 3.52
N TRP A 279 24.05 -4.38 3.72
CA TRP A 279 25.47 -4.08 3.65
C TRP A 279 25.94 -3.49 5.00
N PRO A 280 26.27 -4.35 5.98
CA PRO A 280 26.62 -3.91 7.31
C PRO A 280 27.97 -3.18 7.33
N SER A 281 28.12 -2.19 8.22
CA SER A 281 29.43 -1.67 8.61
C SER A 281 30.11 -2.63 9.61
N PRO A 282 31.42 -2.51 9.84
CA PRO A 282 32.11 -3.30 10.86
C PRO A 282 31.51 -3.18 12.27
N ASP A 283 30.89 -2.04 12.59
CA ASP A 283 30.28 -1.76 13.89
C ASP A 283 28.80 -2.21 13.98
N TRP A 284 28.23 -2.75 12.91
CA TRP A 284 26.84 -3.22 12.92
C TRP A 284 26.71 -4.55 13.66
N SER A 285 25.99 -4.55 14.78
CA SER A 285 25.74 -5.74 15.59
C SER A 285 24.35 -6.38 15.38
N GLY A 286 23.52 -5.77 14.53
CA GLY A 286 22.16 -6.25 14.25
C GLY A 286 22.12 -7.36 13.19
N PRO A 287 20.93 -7.91 12.91
CA PRO A 287 20.74 -8.86 11.84
C PRO A 287 21.24 -8.34 10.48
N THR A 288 21.82 -9.24 9.67
CA THR A 288 22.28 -8.95 8.30
C THR A 288 21.42 -9.70 7.29
N GLY A 289 21.08 -9.06 6.18
CA GLY A 289 20.26 -9.65 5.12
C GLY A 289 19.04 -8.80 4.78
N THR A 290 17.90 -9.45 4.58
CA THR A 290 16.63 -8.81 4.20
C THR A 290 15.48 -9.26 5.11
N PRO A 291 14.35 -8.54 5.12
CA PRO A 291 13.16 -8.99 5.85
C PRO A 291 12.65 -10.35 5.38
N ALA A 292 12.91 -10.75 4.12
CA ALA A 292 12.57 -12.08 3.64
C ALA A 292 13.46 -13.18 4.25
N ASP A 293 14.72 -12.87 4.57
CA ASP A 293 15.63 -13.79 5.26
C ASP A 293 15.22 -13.95 6.73
N LEU A 294 14.85 -12.85 7.39
CA LEU A 294 14.31 -12.89 8.76
C LEU A 294 12.98 -13.66 8.82
N LEU A 295 12.11 -13.45 7.83
CA LEU A 295 10.86 -14.23 7.69
C LEU A 295 11.17 -15.73 7.58
N ALA A 296 12.12 -16.11 6.73
CA ALA A 296 12.50 -17.51 6.52
C ALA A 296 13.03 -18.17 7.80
N ALA A 297 13.80 -17.42 8.61
CA ALA A 297 14.30 -17.89 9.90
C ALA A 297 13.19 -17.96 10.98
N ALA A 298 12.27 -17.01 10.96
CA ALA A 298 11.22 -16.87 11.97
C ALA A 298 10.05 -17.84 11.76
N LEU A 299 9.65 -18.14 10.52
CA LEU A 299 8.50 -18.99 10.23
C LEU A 299 8.56 -20.38 10.88
N PRO A 300 9.70 -21.11 10.89
CA PRO A 300 9.83 -22.39 11.59
C PRO A 300 9.65 -22.32 13.11
N GLU A 301 9.83 -21.14 13.73
CA GLU A 301 9.66 -20.96 15.18
C GLU A 301 8.18 -20.86 15.59
N LEU A 302 7.27 -20.65 14.64
CA LEU A 302 5.84 -20.69 14.90
C LEU A 302 5.39 -22.12 15.18
N GLY A 303 5.10 -22.43 16.45
CA GLY A 303 4.44 -23.67 16.85
C GLY A 303 2.93 -23.72 16.58
N GLY A 304 2.39 -22.86 15.70
CA GLY A 304 0.95 -22.64 15.54
C GLY A 304 0.54 -22.22 14.13
N ALA A 305 -0.62 -21.57 14.01
CA ALA A 305 -1.15 -21.11 12.74
C ALA A 305 -0.22 -20.09 12.06
N ALA A 306 -0.16 -20.14 10.72
CA ALA A 306 0.58 -19.17 9.93
C ALA A 306 0.08 -17.72 10.20
N PRO A 307 1.00 -16.74 10.24
CA PRO A 307 0.65 -15.35 10.46
C PRO A 307 0.05 -14.71 9.21
N ASP A 308 -0.75 -13.66 9.39
CA ASP A 308 -1.04 -12.73 8.31
C ASP A 308 0.20 -11.87 8.05
N LEU A 309 0.68 -11.91 6.80
CA LEU A 309 1.85 -11.18 6.34
C LEU A 309 1.42 -9.89 5.66
N TYR A 310 2.01 -8.78 6.08
CA TYR A 310 1.83 -7.46 5.49
C TYR A 310 3.18 -6.96 4.97
N VAL A 311 3.38 -6.95 3.65
CA VAL A 311 4.66 -6.55 3.05
C VAL A 311 4.52 -5.25 2.26
N CYS A 312 5.40 -4.29 2.55
CA CYS A 312 5.47 -3.04 1.81
C CYS A 312 6.91 -2.61 1.55
N GLY A 313 7.21 -2.24 0.31
CA GLY A 313 8.54 -1.77 -0.07
C GLY A 313 8.84 -1.94 -1.55
N PRO A 314 10.14 -2.03 -1.93
CA PRO A 314 10.54 -2.16 -3.32
C PRO A 314 10.15 -3.55 -3.89
N PRO A 315 9.86 -3.66 -5.20
CA PRO A 315 9.41 -4.91 -5.81
C PRO A 315 10.27 -6.15 -5.50
N PRO A 316 11.63 -6.08 -5.51
CA PRO A 316 12.47 -7.23 -5.17
C PRO A 316 12.23 -7.79 -3.76
N LEU A 317 11.90 -6.93 -2.78
CA LEU A 317 11.59 -7.37 -1.42
C LEU A 317 10.24 -8.10 -1.40
N VAL A 318 9.20 -7.47 -1.98
CA VAL A 318 7.85 -8.05 -2.02
C VAL A 318 7.89 -9.42 -2.68
N ASP A 319 8.62 -9.55 -3.79
CA ASP A 319 8.75 -10.83 -4.50
C ASP A 319 9.52 -11.88 -3.69
N ALA A 320 10.55 -11.48 -2.95
CA ALA A 320 11.28 -12.40 -2.07
C ALA A 320 10.39 -12.91 -0.92
N VAL A 321 9.62 -12.02 -0.29
CA VAL A 321 8.66 -12.39 0.77
C VAL A 321 7.61 -13.37 0.26
N LEU A 322 7.03 -13.12 -0.93
CA LEU A 322 6.04 -14.00 -1.53
C LEU A 322 6.59 -15.41 -1.78
N ARG A 323 7.82 -15.51 -2.29
CA ARG A 323 8.48 -16.81 -2.48
C ARG A 323 8.73 -17.51 -1.14
N THR A 324 9.28 -16.81 -0.15
CA THR A 324 9.53 -17.36 1.18
C THR A 324 8.24 -17.86 1.83
N ALA A 325 7.18 -17.08 1.79
CA ALA A 325 5.87 -17.42 2.33
C ALA A 325 5.30 -18.68 1.64
N ALA A 326 5.33 -18.73 0.31
CA ALA A 326 4.86 -19.88 -0.45
C ALA A 326 5.67 -21.16 -0.16
N SER A 327 7.01 -21.05 -0.08
CA SER A 327 7.87 -22.19 0.27
C SER A 327 7.64 -22.70 1.69
N ALA A 328 7.18 -21.85 2.60
CA ALA A 328 6.80 -22.22 3.96
C ALA A 328 5.33 -22.65 4.10
N GLY A 329 4.55 -22.66 3.02
CA GLY A 329 3.14 -23.05 3.04
C GLY A 329 2.19 -22.03 3.65
N VAL A 330 2.59 -20.75 3.75
CA VAL A 330 1.67 -19.67 4.14
C VAL A 330 0.62 -19.49 3.03
N PRO A 331 -0.69 -19.60 3.33
CA PRO A 331 -1.73 -19.45 2.32
C PRO A 331 -1.70 -18.06 1.67
N ALA A 332 -1.95 -18.02 0.36
CA ALA A 332 -1.78 -16.80 -0.44
C ALA A 332 -2.71 -15.66 0.02
N GLU A 333 -3.90 -16.00 0.51
CA GLU A 333 -4.88 -15.07 1.07
C GLU A 333 -4.42 -14.39 2.37
N GLN A 334 -3.39 -14.93 3.03
CA GLN A 334 -2.79 -14.36 4.24
C GLN A 334 -1.63 -13.42 3.91
N VAL A 335 -1.30 -13.20 2.63
CA VAL A 335 -0.18 -12.34 2.21
C VAL A 335 -0.68 -11.07 1.54
N HIS A 336 -0.78 -10.01 2.32
CA HIS A 336 -1.17 -8.68 1.90
C HIS A 336 0.05 -7.88 1.47
N ARG A 337 -0.02 -7.20 0.32
CA ARG A 337 1.15 -6.55 -0.28
C ARG A 337 0.85 -5.18 -0.88
N GLU A 338 1.83 -4.28 -0.73
CA GLU A 338 1.90 -3.04 -1.48
C GLU A 338 3.31 -2.83 -2.06
N ARG A 339 3.38 -2.37 -3.31
CA ARG A 339 4.64 -2.17 -4.06
C ARG A 339 4.89 -0.70 -4.31
N PHE A 340 6.03 -0.21 -3.83
CA PHE A 340 6.51 1.14 -4.15
C PHE A 340 7.34 1.10 -5.43
N LEU A 341 6.70 1.50 -6.53
CA LEU A 341 7.32 1.54 -7.84
C LEU A 341 8.16 2.80 -8.00
N ALA A 342 9.34 2.68 -8.60
CA ALA A 342 10.08 3.84 -9.06
C ALA A 342 9.25 4.55 -10.15
N THR A 343 8.82 5.78 -9.87
CA THR A 343 8.07 6.66 -10.79
C THR A 343 8.51 8.10 -10.62
#